data_AF-A0A9X6AEZ8-F1
#
_entry.id   AF-A0A9X6AEZ8-F1
#
_cell.length_a   1.000
_cell.length_b   1.000
_cell.length_c   1.000
_cell.angle_alpha   90.00
_cell.angle_beta   90.00
_cell.angle_gamma   90.00
#
_symmetry.space_group_name_H-M   'P 1'
#
loop_
_entity.id
_entity.type
_entity.pdbx_description
1 polymer ?
#
loop_
_entity_poly.entity_id
_entity_poly.type
_entity_poly.pdbx_seq_one_letter_code
_entity_poly.pdbx_strand_id
1 'polypeptide(L)'
;PEPLLPELRSIAAQAYTLAGRLAFETRDDGAAHALYTAATTTAGRAGDPWRRAVVHMSHALVTLYSTPGIDAARTLVDAAVRDARTGTSIAVRARAHALQAEIAARAGAEQHAQAALSLAWYDMDGDRDGDPSPGSFSPTYLRGFDGLCELYVGDPAIAHDAFARSAQALTTPRERVQRTIVTTDQALARIRLGDPHAA
;
A
#
# COMPACT_ATOMS: atom_id res chain seq x y z
N PRO A 1 16.82 13.86 26.20
CA PRO A 1 17.27 15.24 25.88
C PRO A 1 16.56 15.69 24.59
N GLU A 2 16.25 16.98 24.48
CA GLU A 2 15.43 17.55 23.40
C GLU A 2 15.90 17.19 21.96
N PRO A 3 17.22 17.12 21.66
CA PRO A 3 17.71 16.74 20.32
C PRO A 3 17.35 15.32 19.89
N LEU A 4 17.12 14.40 20.83
CA LEU A 4 16.78 12.99 20.53
C LEU A 4 15.27 12.78 20.31
N LEU A 5 14.44 13.77 20.64
CA LEU A 5 12.98 13.60 20.57
C LEU A 5 12.46 13.25 19.17
N PRO A 6 12.93 13.83 18.06
CA PRO A 6 12.47 13.45 16.72
C PRO A 6 12.75 11.99 16.39
N GLU A 7 13.95 11.50 16.74
CA GLU A 7 14.35 10.13 16.46
C GLU A 7 13.60 9.12 17.33
N LEU A 8 13.44 9.41 18.63
CA LEU A 8 12.63 8.59 19.54
C LEU A 8 11.16 8.52 19.08
N ARG A 9 10.60 9.62 18.57
CA ARG A 9 9.25 9.62 17.99
C ARG A 9 9.18 8.79 16.72
N SER A 10 10.19 8.85 15.85
CA SER A 10 10.26 7.99 14.66
C SER A 10 10.27 6.51 15.03
N ILE A 11 11.11 6.11 16.00
CA ILE A 11 11.18 4.73 16.49
C ILE A 11 9.85 4.31 17.12
N ALA A 12 9.26 5.16 17.97
CA ALA A 12 7.97 4.86 18.59
C ALA A 12 6.85 4.70 17.56
N ALA A 13 6.79 5.54 16.52
CA ALA A 13 5.83 5.42 15.44
C ALA A 13 5.99 4.09 14.66
N GLN A 14 7.24 3.69 14.38
CA GLN A 14 7.53 2.40 13.74
C GLN A 14 7.15 1.22 14.64
N ALA A 15 7.45 1.30 15.93
CA ALA A 15 7.09 0.27 16.92
C ALA A 15 5.57 0.11 17.02
N TYR A 16 4.82 1.20 17.10
CA TYR A 16 3.35 1.15 17.10
C TYR A 16 2.79 0.60 15.78
N THR A 17 3.39 0.95 14.63
CA THR A 17 2.97 0.42 13.32
C THR A 17 3.17 -1.09 13.24
N LEU A 18 4.31 -1.59 13.71
CA LEU A 18 4.61 -3.02 13.76
C LEU A 18 3.69 -3.75 14.74
N ALA A 19 3.49 -3.20 15.94
CA ALA A 19 2.59 -3.76 16.94
C ALA A 19 1.14 -3.82 16.43
N GLY A 20 0.68 -2.77 15.72
CA GLY A 20 -0.63 -2.74 15.09
C GLY A 20 -0.78 -3.83 14.03
N ARG A 21 0.27 -4.06 13.22
CA ARG A 21 0.27 -5.18 12.26
C ARG A 21 0.21 -6.53 12.96
N LEU A 22 1.00 -6.74 14.02
CA LEU A 22 0.99 -8.00 14.77
C LEU A 22 -0.37 -8.27 15.40
N ALA A 23 -1.00 -7.25 16.00
CA ALA A 23 -2.35 -7.36 16.57
C ALA A 23 -3.38 -7.81 15.51
N PHE A 24 -3.33 -7.23 14.31
CA PHE A 24 -4.16 -7.63 13.17
C PHE A 24 -3.92 -9.10 12.77
N GLU A 25 -2.66 -9.54 12.65
CA GLU A 25 -2.35 -10.94 12.31
C GLU A 25 -2.85 -11.93 13.40
N THR A 26 -2.93 -11.48 14.66
CA THR A 26 -3.52 -12.24 15.78
C THR A 26 -5.04 -12.08 15.93
N ARG A 27 -5.70 -11.37 14.99
CA ARG A 27 -7.15 -11.07 14.97
C ARG A 27 -7.65 -10.21 16.14
N ASP A 28 -6.79 -9.38 16.71
CA ASP A 28 -7.20 -8.31 17.63
C ASP A 28 -7.33 -6.99 16.86
N ASP A 29 -8.43 -6.86 16.12
CA ASP A 29 -8.68 -5.69 15.27
C ASP A 29 -8.82 -4.41 16.11
N GLY A 30 -9.34 -4.50 17.33
CA GLY A 30 -9.48 -3.37 18.25
C GLY A 30 -8.11 -2.82 18.66
N ALA A 31 -7.20 -3.70 19.10
CA ALA A 31 -5.83 -3.31 19.41
C ALA A 31 -5.07 -2.81 18.18
N ALA A 32 -5.27 -3.44 17.01
CA ALA A 32 -4.66 -3.02 15.76
C ALA A 32 -5.00 -1.55 15.44
N HIS A 33 -6.28 -1.19 15.45
CA HIS A 33 -6.72 0.19 15.19
C HIS A 33 -6.17 1.17 16.22
N ALA A 34 -6.22 0.84 17.51
CA ALA A 34 -5.69 1.70 18.57
C ALA A 34 -4.17 1.97 18.40
N LEU A 35 -3.41 0.94 18.04
CA LEU A 35 -1.96 1.03 17.80
C LEU A 35 -1.64 1.85 16.54
N TYR A 36 -2.40 1.69 15.45
CA TYR A 36 -2.23 2.55 14.27
C TYR A 36 -2.59 4.01 14.56
N THR A 37 -3.64 4.29 15.36
CA THR A 37 -3.94 5.66 15.80
C THR A 37 -2.80 6.27 16.62
N ALA A 38 -2.18 5.49 17.52
CA ALA A 38 -1.01 5.92 18.27
C ALA A 38 0.20 6.16 17.35
N ALA A 39 0.42 5.30 16.36
CA ALA A 39 1.46 5.46 15.35
C ALA A 39 1.27 6.76 14.55
N THR A 40 0.06 7.05 14.07
CA THR A 40 -0.26 8.27 13.30
C THR A 40 0.01 9.52 14.12
N THR A 41 -0.46 9.54 15.37
CA THR A 41 -0.25 10.66 16.30
C THR A 41 1.24 10.90 16.55
N THR A 42 2.00 9.83 16.73
CA THR A 42 3.44 9.89 17.00
C THR A 42 4.23 10.34 15.77
N ALA A 43 3.93 9.78 14.59
CA ALA A 43 4.56 10.15 13.32
C ALA A 43 4.31 11.63 12.97
N GLY A 44 3.10 12.13 13.23
CA GLY A 44 2.74 13.54 13.01
C GLY A 44 3.58 14.53 13.84
N ARG A 45 4.17 14.08 14.96
CA ARG A 45 5.03 14.89 15.83
C ARG A 45 6.53 14.76 15.49
N ALA A 46 6.90 13.91 14.54
CA ALA A 46 8.30 13.67 14.15
C ALA A 46 8.80 14.63 13.05
N GLY A 47 7.90 15.37 12.39
CA GLY A 47 8.27 16.45 11.45
C GLY A 47 8.36 16.05 9.97
N ASP A 48 8.39 14.75 9.66
CA ASP A 48 8.48 14.24 8.28
C ASP A 48 7.12 13.68 7.79
N PRO A 49 6.38 14.38 6.91
CA PRO A 49 5.04 13.96 6.48
C PRO A 49 5.01 12.57 5.85
N TRP A 50 6.05 12.19 5.10
CA TRP A 50 6.11 10.88 4.44
C TRP A 50 6.06 9.72 5.44
N ARG A 51 6.60 9.89 6.66
CA ARG A 51 6.53 8.84 7.69
C ARG A 51 5.09 8.60 8.13
N ARG A 52 4.31 9.68 8.29
CA ARG A 52 2.88 9.59 8.59
C ARG A 52 2.10 8.96 7.43
N ALA A 53 2.48 9.25 6.19
CA ALA A 53 1.90 8.59 5.01
C ALA A 53 2.09 7.06 5.05
N VAL A 54 3.29 6.58 5.42
CA VAL A 54 3.56 5.12 5.56
C VAL A 54 2.65 4.47 6.61
N VAL A 55 2.42 5.15 7.73
CA VAL A 55 1.49 4.68 8.77
C VAL A 55 0.07 4.61 8.21
N HIS A 56 -0.40 5.68 7.55
CA HIS A 56 -1.74 5.71 6.95
C HIS A 56 -1.96 4.62 5.90
N MET A 57 -0.98 4.35 5.03
CA MET A 57 -1.08 3.26 4.05
C MET A 57 -1.19 1.88 4.72
N SER A 58 -0.40 1.65 5.76
CA SER A 58 -0.43 0.39 6.51
C SER A 58 -1.76 0.20 7.25
N HIS A 59 -2.25 1.28 7.87
CA HIS A 59 -3.55 1.29 8.54
C HIS A 59 -4.68 1.06 7.54
N ALA A 60 -4.64 1.70 6.37
CA ALA A 60 -5.67 1.53 5.34
C ALA A 60 -5.83 0.07 4.90
N LEU A 61 -4.71 -0.65 4.72
CA LEU A 61 -4.75 -2.08 4.38
C LEU A 61 -5.37 -2.92 5.50
N VAL A 62 -5.03 -2.64 6.76
CA VAL A 62 -5.64 -3.35 7.90
C VAL A 62 -7.13 -3.04 7.98
N THR A 63 -7.53 -1.77 7.86
CA THR A 63 -8.93 -1.37 7.86
C THR A 63 -9.71 -2.01 6.70
N LEU A 64 -9.13 -2.08 5.50
CA LEU A 64 -9.75 -2.72 4.33
C LEU A 64 -10.11 -4.20 4.57
N TYR A 65 -9.30 -4.92 5.35
CA TYR A 65 -9.49 -6.35 5.60
C TYR A 65 -10.20 -6.69 6.92
N SER A 66 -10.25 -5.76 7.88
CA SER A 66 -10.87 -5.97 9.19
C SER A 66 -12.23 -5.29 9.35
N THR A 67 -12.53 -4.26 8.56
CA THR A 67 -13.77 -3.47 8.67
C THR A 67 -14.62 -3.63 7.41
N PRO A 68 -15.94 -3.84 7.53
CA PRO A 68 -16.82 -3.88 6.37
C PRO A 68 -16.83 -2.54 5.60
N GLY A 69 -16.84 -2.64 4.26
CA GLY A 69 -16.89 -1.48 3.37
C GLY A 69 -15.52 -0.85 3.10
N ILE A 70 -15.50 0.18 2.25
CA ILE A 70 -14.26 0.75 1.71
C ILE A 70 -13.97 2.19 2.18
N ASP A 71 -14.95 2.85 2.79
CA ASP A 71 -14.90 4.29 3.07
C ASP A 71 -13.83 4.68 4.08
N ALA A 72 -13.66 3.86 5.13
CA ALA A 72 -12.64 4.09 6.15
C ALA A 72 -11.23 3.91 5.57
N ALA A 73 -11.01 2.85 4.78
CA ALA A 73 -9.73 2.63 4.09
C ALA A 73 -9.43 3.77 3.09
N ARG A 74 -10.42 4.20 2.31
CA ARG A 74 -10.31 5.34 1.38
C ARG A 74 -9.90 6.62 2.09
N THR A 75 -10.53 6.94 3.23
CA THR A 75 -10.18 8.13 4.03
C THR A 75 -8.71 8.12 4.47
N LEU A 76 -8.22 6.95 4.89
CA LEU A 76 -6.82 6.76 5.28
C LEU A 76 -5.85 6.90 4.10
N VAL A 77 -6.19 6.33 2.94
CA VAL A 77 -5.35 6.46 1.74
C VAL A 77 -5.31 7.89 1.21
N ASP A 78 -6.43 8.60 1.22
CA ASP A 78 -6.45 10.02 0.83
C ASP A 78 -5.59 10.87 1.77
N ALA A 79 -5.57 10.53 3.08
CA ALA A 79 -4.66 11.14 4.04
C ALA A 79 -3.19 10.79 3.74
N ALA A 80 -2.91 9.54 3.38
CA ALA A 80 -1.57 9.12 2.97
C ALA A 80 -1.06 9.87 1.74
N VAL A 81 -1.90 10.04 0.71
CA VAL A 81 -1.54 10.80 -0.50
C VAL A 81 -1.27 12.26 -0.16
N ARG A 82 -2.12 12.91 0.66
CA ARG A 82 -1.87 14.29 1.11
C ARG A 82 -0.53 14.43 1.83
N ASP A 83 -0.26 13.53 2.78
CA ASP A 83 0.99 13.53 3.54
C ASP A 83 2.21 13.26 2.64
N ALA A 84 2.13 12.27 1.74
CA ALA A 84 3.22 11.90 0.85
C ALA A 84 3.55 12.99 -0.19
N ARG A 85 2.55 13.73 -0.68
CA ARG A 85 2.75 14.88 -1.59
C ARG A 85 3.53 16.02 -0.95
N THR A 86 3.38 16.21 0.36
CA THR A 86 4.15 17.20 1.13
C THR A 86 5.47 16.66 1.68
N GLY A 87 5.71 15.35 1.51
CA GLY A 87 6.92 14.67 1.95
C GLY A 87 8.01 14.63 0.88
N THR A 88 9.21 14.27 1.31
CA THR A 88 10.42 14.23 0.46
C THR A 88 10.67 12.87 -0.20
N SER A 89 9.89 11.82 0.12
CA SER A 89 10.05 10.49 -0.48
C SER A 89 9.09 10.30 -1.66
N ILE A 90 9.68 10.17 -2.85
CA ILE A 90 9.02 9.89 -4.12
C ILE A 90 8.53 8.44 -4.13
N ALA A 91 9.32 7.50 -3.58
CA ALA A 91 8.92 6.10 -3.48
C ALA A 91 7.65 5.93 -2.62
N VAL A 92 7.55 6.66 -1.50
CA VAL A 92 6.35 6.66 -0.64
C VAL A 92 5.16 7.32 -1.34
N ARG A 93 5.39 8.38 -2.13
CA ARG A 93 4.33 9.04 -2.90
C ARG A 93 3.77 8.15 -4.01
N ALA A 94 4.65 7.50 -4.77
CA ALA A 94 4.26 6.50 -5.76
C ALA A 94 3.42 5.38 -5.12
N ARG A 95 3.87 4.85 -3.97
CA ARG A 95 3.15 3.81 -3.24
C ARG A 95 1.78 4.29 -2.76
N ALA A 96 1.67 5.53 -2.29
CA ALA A 96 0.40 6.10 -1.84
C ALA A 96 -0.60 6.22 -3.00
N HIS A 97 -0.14 6.64 -4.18
CA HIS A 97 -0.96 6.68 -5.39
C HIS A 97 -1.35 5.28 -5.89
N ALA A 98 -0.44 4.30 -5.80
CA ALA A 98 -0.75 2.91 -6.15
C ALA A 98 -1.87 2.34 -5.26
N LEU A 99 -1.79 2.58 -3.95
CA LEU A 99 -2.82 2.14 -3.02
C LEU A 99 -4.15 2.92 -3.22
N GLN A 100 -4.09 4.19 -3.61
CA GLN A 100 -5.28 4.96 -3.98
C GLN A 100 -5.96 4.38 -5.22
N ALA A 101 -5.17 3.94 -6.20
CA ALA A 101 -5.68 3.26 -7.38
C ALA A 101 -6.41 1.96 -7.02
N GLU A 102 -5.82 1.12 -6.16
CA GLU A 102 -6.46 -0.11 -5.69
C GLU A 102 -7.79 0.18 -4.98
N ILE A 103 -7.81 1.12 -4.04
CA ILE A 103 -9.03 1.45 -3.29
C ILE A 103 -10.12 2.00 -4.22
N ALA A 104 -9.76 2.85 -5.19
CA ALA A 104 -10.70 3.35 -6.19
C ALA A 104 -11.23 2.24 -7.09
N ALA A 105 -10.37 1.32 -7.53
CA ALA A 105 -10.77 0.17 -8.34
C ALA A 105 -11.74 -0.73 -7.58
N ARG A 106 -11.44 -1.09 -6.32
CA ARG A 106 -12.35 -1.87 -5.47
C ARG A 106 -13.69 -1.16 -5.20
N ALA A 107 -13.73 0.17 -5.27
CA ALA A 107 -14.95 0.97 -5.18
C ALA A 107 -15.71 1.11 -6.51
N GLY A 108 -15.23 0.52 -7.61
CA GLY A 108 -15.81 0.65 -8.96
C GLY A 108 -15.53 2.00 -9.64
N ALA A 109 -14.62 2.82 -9.11
CA ALA A 109 -14.31 4.15 -9.62
C ALA A 109 -13.17 4.11 -10.66
N GLU A 110 -13.46 3.53 -11.82
CA GLU A 110 -12.48 3.23 -12.88
C GLU A 110 -11.57 4.42 -13.26
N GLN A 111 -12.17 5.57 -13.60
CA GLN A 111 -11.41 6.76 -14.01
C GLN A 111 -10.46 7.25 -12.91
N HIS A 112 -10.88 7.16 -11.65
CA HIS A 112 -10.04 7.57 -10.52
C HIS A 112 -8.90 6.56 -10.30
N ALA A 113 -9.18 5.26 -10.45
CA ALA A 113 -8.16 4.22 -10.37
C ALA A 113 -7.07 4.42 -11.42
N GLN A 114 -7.45 4.61 -12.68
CA GLN A 114 -6.51 4.86 -13.79
C GLN A 114 -5.68 6.14 -13.58
N ALA A 115 -6.32 7.23 -13.13
CA ALA A 115 -5.62 8.48 -12.86
C ALA A 115 -4.59 8.33 -11.73
N ALA A 116 -4.97 7.68 -10.62
CA ALA A 116 -4.07 7.44 -9.50
C ALA A 116 -2.91 6.50 -9.89
N LEU A 117 -3.18 5.45 -10.66
CA LEU A 117 -2.16 4.52 -11.15
C LEU A 117 -1.16 5.21 -12.09
N SER A 118 -1.65 6.09 -12.96
CA SER A 118 -0.80 6.91 -13.84
C SER A 118 0.13 7.83 -13.04
N LEU A 119 -0.36 8.44 -11.96
CA LEU A 119 0.46 9.23 -11.04
C LEU A 119 1.52 8.38 -10.32
N ALA A 120 1.18 7.15 -9.92
CA ALA A 120 2.13 6.24 -9.31
C ALA A 120 3.28 5.89 -10.27
N TRP A 121 2.98 5.62 -11.54
CA TRP A 121 3.99 5.38 -12.57
C TRP A 121 4.84 6.62 -12.84
N TYR A 122 4.21 7.79 -12.95
CA TYR A 122 4.92 9.06 -13.11
C TYR A 122 5.93 9.30 -11.99
N ASP A 123 5.55 9.09 -10.73
CA ASP A 123 6.48 9.22 -9.60
C ASP A 123 7.59 8.17 -9.65
N MET A 124 7.31 6.93 -10.10
CA MET A 124 8.32 5.88 -10.20
C MET A 124 9.38 6.13 -11.29
N ASP A 125 8.99 6.80 -12.37
CA ASP A 125 9.88 7.19 -13.47
C ASP A 125 10.71 8.45 -13.16
N GLY A 126 10.37 9.17 -12.08
CA GLY A 126 11.13 10.33 -11.61
C GLY A 126 12.50 9.99 -11.05
N ASP A 127 13.34 11.02 -10.90
CA ASP A 127 14.62 10.90 -10.21
C ASP A 127 14.40 10.62 -8.72
N ARG A 128 15.04 9.56 -8.21
CA ARG A 128 14.90 9.08 -6.83
C ARG A 128 16.23 9.11 -6.08
N ASP A 129 17.25 9.77 -6.61
CA ASP A 129 18.49 9.99 -5.89
C ASP A 129 18.24 10.80 -4.61
N GLY A 130 18.77 10.30 -3.50
CA GLY A 130 18.58 10.92 -2.18
C GLY A 130 17.19 10.70 -1.56
N ASP A 131 16.32 9.85 -2.13
CA ASP A 131 15.06 9.47 -1.49
C ASP A 131 15.33 8.89 -0.08
N PRO A 132 14.66 9.38 0.98
CA PRO A 132 14.93 8.94 2.36
C PRO A 132 14.40 7.54 2.68
N SER A 133 13.70 6.89 1.75
CA SER A 133 13.16 5.53 1.89
C SER A 133 13.48 4.67 0.66
N PRO A 134 14.78 4.51 0.31
CA PRO A 134 15.17 3.78 -0.89
C PRO A 134 14.76 2.31 -0.78
N GLY A 135 14.15 1.78 -1.84
CA GLY A 135 13.71 0.38 -1.90
C GLY A 135 12.42 0.05 -1.13
N SER A 136 11.77 1.04 -0.50
CA SER A 136 10.45 0.86 0.14
C SER A 136 9.33 0.55 -0.86
N PHE A 137 9.54 0.93 -2.12
CA PHE A 137 8.66 0.65 -3.25
C PHE A 137 9.48 0.61 -4.54
N SER A 138 9.03 -0.17 -5.53
CA SER A 138 9.71 -0.32 -6.81
C SER A 138 8.71 -0.54 -7.95
N PRO A 139 9.14 -0.39 -9.22
CA PRO A 139 8.29 -0.67 -10.37
C PRO A 139 7.72 -2.10 -10.35
N THR A 140 8.48 -3.06 -9.82
CA THR A 140 8.05 -4.46 -9.69
C THR A 140 6.84 -4.60 -8.77
N TYR A 141 6.83 -3.87 -7.64
CA TYR A 141 5.67 -3.83 -6.75
C TYR A 141 4.49 -3.10 -7.40
N LEU A 142 4.75 -2.01 -8.13
CA LEU A 142 3.70 -1.23 -8.81
C LEU A 142 2.93 -2.05 -9.85
N ARG A 143 3.59 -2.98 -10.55
CA ARG A 143 2.91 -3.90 -11.49
C ARG A 143 1.81 -4.75 -10.86
N GLY A 144 1.93 -5.07 -9.57
CA GLY A 144 0.85 -5.76 -8.85
C GLY A 144 -0.42 -4.90 -8.77
N PHE A 145 -0.28 -3.58 -8.67
CA PHE A 145 -1.40 -2.64 -8.65
C PHE A 145 -2.03 -2.45 -10.03
N ASP A 146 -1.27 -2.56 -11.13
CA ASP A 146 -1.86 -2.65 -12.47
C ASP A 146 -2.86 -3.82 -12.53
N GLY A 147 -2.42 -5.00 -12.07
CA GLY A 147 -3.26 -6.20 -12.02
C GLY A 147 -4.49 -6.03 -11.12
N LEU A 148 -4.35 -5.38 -9.95
CA LEU A 148 -5.49 -5.09 -9.08
C LEU A 148 -6.51 -4.16 -9.74
N CYS A 149 -6.05 -3.11 -10.44
CA CYS A 149 -6.97 -2.21 -11.13
C CYS A 149 -7.75 -2.95 -12.22
N GLU A 150 -7.06 -3.72 -13.07
CA GLU A 150 -7.69 -4.54 -14.10
C GLU A 150 -8.64 -5.58 -13.51
N LEU A 151 -8.27 -6.19 -12.38
CA LEU A 151 -9.09 -7.19 -11.73
C LEU A 151 -10.46 -6.62 -11.35
N TYR A 152 -10.51 -5.42 -10.76
CA TYR A 152 -11.73 -4.86 -10.17
C TYR A 152 -12.56 -4.00 -11.13
N VAL A 153 -11.92 -3.25 -12.04
CA VAL A 153 -12.62 -2.31 -12.94
C VAL A 153 -12.27 -2.49 -14.42
N GLY A 154 -11.37 -3.42 -14.76
CA GLY A 154 -10.95 -3.68 -16.12
C GLY A 154 -11.18 -5.11 -16.56
N ASP A 155 -10.22 -5.69 -17.26
CA ASP A 155 -10.30 -7.04 -17.82
C ASP A 155 -9.56 -8.08 -16.95
N PRO A 156 -10.27 -9.10 -16.40
CA PRO A 156 -9.64 -10.18 -15.63
C PRO A 156 -8.52 -10.93 -16.36
N ALA A 157 -8.53 -10.99 -17.70
CA ALA A 157 -7.45 -11.59 -18.48
C ALA A 157 -6.18 -10.74 -18.43
N ILE A 158 -6.32 -9.42 -18.58
CA ILE A 158 -5.21 -8.47 -18.43
C ILE A 158 -4.68 -8.51 -17.00
N ALA A 159 -5.57 -8.59 -16.00
CA ALA A 159 -5.21 -8.75 -14.60
C ALA A 159 -4.37 -10.00 -14.37
N HIS A 160 -4.81 -11.16 -14.86
CA HIS A 160 -4.08 -12.42 -14.78
C HIS A 160 -2.65 -12.30 -15.31
N ASP A 161 -2.50 -11.72 -16.51
CA ASP A 161 -1.19 -11.60 -17.16
C ASP A 161 -0.29 -10.58 -16.45
N ALA A 162 -0.86 -9.50 -15.92
CA ALA A 162 -0.15 -8.52 -15.11
C ALA A 162 0.39 -9.17 -13.82
N PHE A 163 -0.43 -9.95 -13.12
CA PHE A 163 0.00 -10.68 -11.93
C PHE A 163 1.07 -11.72 -12.26
N ALA A 164 0.94 -12.47 -13.36
CA ALA A 164 1.95 -13.43 -13.81
C ALA A 164 3.31 -12.76 -14.03
N ARG A 165 3.35 -11.62 -14.73
CA ARG A 165 4.57 -10.84 -14.96
C ARG A 165 5.17 -10.31 -13.65
N SER A 166 4.33 -9.79 -12.75
CA SER A 166 4.78 -9.31 -11.44
C SER A 166 5.39 -10.44 -10.61
N ALA A 167 4.74 -11.61 -10.55
CA ALA A 167 5.25 -12.78 -9.84
C ALA A 167 6.60 -13.28 -10.38
N GLN A 168 6.80 -13.25 -11.70
CA GLN A 168 8.07 -13.62 -12.35
C GLN A 168 9.20 -12.63 -12.02
N ALA A 169 8.89 -11.34 -11.88
CA ALA A 169 9.88 -10.31 -11.57
C ALA A 169 10.27 -10.28 -10.08
N LEU A 170 9.43 -10.78 -9.18
CA LEU A 170 9.67 -10.89 -7.74
C LEU A 170 10.53 -12.12 -7.42
N THR A 171 11.85 -11.97 -7.51
CA THR A 171 12.80 -13.10 -7.45
C THR A 171 13.55 -13.23 -6.14
N THR A 172 13.66 -12.16 -5.35
CA THR A 172 14.49 -12.15 -4.14
C THR A 172 13.79 -12.80 -2.94
N PRO A 173 14.54 -13.30 -1.94
CA PRO A 173 13.94 -13.88 -0.73
C PRO A 173 13.01 -12.93 0.03
N ARG A 174 13.32 -11.62 0.03
CA ARG A 174 12.50 -10.58 0.70
C ARG A 174 11.17 -10.32 -0.01
N GLU A 175 11.08 -10.64 -1.30
CA GLU A 175 9.87 -10.46 -2.12
C GLU A 175 8.93 -11.67 -2.06
N ARG A 176 9.29 -12.75 -1.35
CA ARG A 176 8.50 -13.98 -1.31
C ARG A 176 7.04 -13.76 -0.89
N VAL A 177 6.82 -12.95 0.14
CA VAL A 177 5.47 -12.63 0.63
C VAL A 177 4.66 -11.90 -0.44
N GLN A 178 5.25 -10.88 -1.08
CA GLN A 178 4.59 -10.15 -2.16
C GLN A 178 4.27 -11.07 -3.33
N ARG A 179 5.19 -11.96 -3.70
CA ARG A 179 4.97 -12.93 -4.77
C ARG A 179 3.78 -13.83 -4.44
N THR A 180 3.68 -14.33 -3.20
CA THR A 180 2.53 -15.12 -2.76
C THR A 180 1.22 -14.34 -2.90
N ILE A 181 1.17 -13.09 -2.43
CA ILE A 181 -0.01 -12.21 -2.56
C ILE A 181 -0.42 -12.09 -4.03
N VAL A 182 0.52 -11.72 -4.90
CA VAL A 182 0.27 -11.54 -6.34
C VAL A 182 -0.23 -12.83 -7.00
N THR A 183 0.32 -14.00 -6.64
CA THR A 183 -0.16 -15.28 -7.18
C THR A 183 -1.55 -15.65 -6.67
N THR A 184 -1.92 -15.25 -5.45
CA THR A 184 -3.29 -15.42 -4.94
C THR A 184 -4.27 -14.52 -5.69
N ASP A 185 -3.89 -13.28 -5.99
CA ASP A 185 -4.72 -12.39 -6.81
C ASP A 185 -4.84 -12.89 -8.27
N GLN A 186 -3.78 -13.51 -8.80
CA GLN A 186 -3.82 -14.19 -10.10
C GLN A 186 -4.84 -15.34 -10.12
N ALA A 187 -4.89 -16.15 -9.06
CA ALA A 187 -5.89 -17.21 -8.92
C ALA A 187 -7.31 -16.64 -8.89
N LEU A 188 -7.53 -15.51 -8.20
CA LEU A 188 -8.80 -14.80 -8.21
C LEU A 188 -9.19 -14.31 -9.61
N ALA A 189 -8.23 -13.84 -10.41
CA ALA A 189 -8.48 -13.47 -11.80
C ALA A 189 -8.97 -14.68 -12.63
N ARG A 190 -8.38 -15.87 -12.44
CA ARG A 190 -8.82 -17.12 -13.10
C ARG A 190 -10.24 -17.53 -12.72
N ILE A 191 -10.59 -17.39 -11.44
CA ILE A 191 -11.96 -17.63 -10.98
C ILE A 191 -12.94 -16.69 -11.71
N ARG A 192 -12.60 -15.41 -11.87
CA ARG A 192 -13.45 -14.45 -12.63
C ARG A 192 -13.54 -14.78 -14.13
N LEU A 193 -12.51 -15.40 -14.70
CA LEU A 193 -12.51 -15.90 -16.07
C LEU A 193 -13.33 -17.19 -16.26
N GLY A 194 -13.88 -17.77 -15.19
CA GLY A 194 -14.68 -18.99 -15.25
C GLY A 194 -13.83 -20.28 -15.27
N ASP A 195 -12.55 -20.20 -14.89
CA ASP A 195 -11.68 -21.37 -14.75
C ASP A 195 -11.16 -21.54 -13.30
N PRO A 196 -12.04 -21.95 -12.37
CA PRO A 196 -11.67 -22.12 -10.95
C PRO A 196 -10.76 -23.34 -10.71
N HIS A 197 -10.68 -24.29 -11.63
CA HIS A 197 -9.84 -25.49 -11.47
C HIS A 197 -8.38 -25.21 -11.85
N ALA A 198 -8.13 -24.24 -12.73
CA ALA A 198 -6.78 -23.77 -13.01
C ALA A 198 -6.29 -22.69 -12.02
N ALA A 199 -7.12 -22.28 -11.05
CA ALA A 199 -6.81 -21.22 -10.08
C ALA A 199 -5.65 -21.58 -9.15
#